data_AF-A0A944EQY8-F1
#
_entry.id   AF-A0A944EQY8-F1
#
_cell.length_a   1.000
_cell.length_b   1.000
_cell.length_c   1.000
_cell.angle_alpha   90.00
_cell.angle_beta   90.00
_cell.angle_gamma   90.00
#
_symmetry.space_group_name_H-M   'P 1'
#
loop_
_entity.id
_entity.type
_entity.pdbx_description
1 polymer ?
#
loop_
_entity_poly.entity_id
_entity_poly.type
_entity_poly.pdbx_seq_one_letter_code
_entity_poly.pdbx_strand_id
1 'polypeptide(L)'
;MTATLTDRSPRVERLAALLRVPVRNALAERADAIRSSLPPRPLDTRACFIWLHSLDQDQARRAALLDRLTALCEHVSGRPALGYEPGDPLPAAALEEADGFTDTATALLVAEYRARRAVSAG
;
A
#
# COMPACT_ATOMS: atom_id res chain seq x y z
N MET A 1 -0.48 13.39 -29.14
CA MET A 1 -0.87 13.23 -27.72
C MET A 1 0.35 12.71 -26.97
N THR A 2 1.14 13.63 -26.42
CA THR A 2 2.42 13.36 -25.76
C THR A 2 2.18 12.83 -24.36
N ALA A 3 2.30 11.51 -24.19
CA ALA A 3 2.49 10.92 -22.88
C ALA A 3 3.82 11.47 -22.33
N THR A 4 3.74 12.35 -21.33
CA THR A 4 4.85 12.62 -20.43
C THR A 4 5.16 11.33 -19.69
N LEU A 5 5.96 10.46 -20.31
CA LEU A 5 6.74 9.46 -19.61
C LEU A 5 7.59 10.24 -18.63
N THR A 6 7.14 10.29 -17.38
CA THR A 6 7.90 10.84 -16.25
C THR A 6 9.29 10.22 -16.32
N ASP A 7 10.28 11.00 -16.73
CA ASP A 7 11.70 10.63 -16.76
C ASP A 7 12.14 10.41 -15.32
N ARG A 8 11.87 9.22 -14.80
CA ARG A 8 12.27 8.84 -13.45
C ARG A 8 13.73 8.48 -13.53
N SER A 9 14.53 9.17 -12.71
CA SER A 9 15.93 8.83 -12.56
C SER A 9 16.08 7.31 -12.36
N PRO A 10 16.98 6.63 -13.09
CA PRO A 10 17.18 5.17 -12.99
C PRO A 10 17.53 4.73 -11.56
N ARG A 11 18.00 5.66 -10.74
CA ARG A 11 18.27 5.45 -9.32
C ARG A 11 17.00 5.36 -8.47
N VAL A 12 15.97 6.17 -8.78
CA VAL A 12 14.65 6.11 -8.11
C VAL A 12 13.93 4.83 -8.48
N GLU A 13 14.03 4.40 -9.74
CA GLU A 13 13.46 3.12 -10.19
C GLU A 13 14.11 1.93 -9.50
N ARG A 14 15.45 1.94 -9.35
CA ARG A 14 16.18 0.91 -8.62
C ARG A 14 15.77 0.85 -7.16
N LEU A 15 15.62 1.99 -6.49
CA LEU A 15 15.13 2.05 -5.11
C LEU A 15 13.70 1.52 -5.01
N ALA A 16 12.80 1.92 -5.93
CA ALA A 16 11.44 1.40 -5.96
C ALA A 16 11.43 -0.14 -6.13
N ALA A 17 12.27 -0.67 -7.03
CA ALA A 17 12.40 -2.12 -7.23
C ALA A 17 12.89 -2.85 -5.97
N LEU A 18 13.86 -2.29 -5.25
CA LEU A 18 14.36 -2.84 -3.98
C LEU A 18 13.31 -2.79 -2.86
N LEU A 19 12.51 -1.73 -2.82
CA LEU A 19 11.50 -1.51 -1.77
C LEU A 19 10.19 -2.26 -2.00
N ARG A 20 9.87 -2.67 -3.23
CA ARG A 20 8.59 -3.35 -3.56
C ARG A 20 8.30 -4.54 -2.66
N VAL A 21 9.25 -5.46 -2.52
CA VAL A 21 9.03 -6.69 -1.73
C VAL A 21 8.92 -6.39 -0.23
N PRO A 22 9.85 -5.65 0.39
CA PRO A 22 9.74 -5.30 1.80
C PRO A 22 8.45 -4.53 2.14
N VAL A 23 8.10 -3.52 1.34
CA VAL A 23 6.89 -2.71 1.55
C VAL A 23 5.63 -3.57 1.40
N ARG A 24 5.56 -4.43 0.36
CA ARG A 24 4.44 -5.35 0.19
C ARG A 24 4.31 -6.30 1.37
N ASN A 25 5.41 -6.85 1.87
CA ASN A 25 5.39 -7.76 3.01
C ASN A 25 4.89 -7.07 4.28
N ALA A 26 5.35 -5.84 4.55
CA ALA A 26 4.90 -5.03 5.66
C ALA A 26 3.39 -4.71 5.59
N LEU A 27 2.89 -4.35 4.40
CA LEU A 27 1.46 -4.13 4.17
C LEU A 27 0.64 -5.41 4.38
N ALA A 28 1.15 -6.56 3.92
CA ALA A 28 0.51 -7.86 4.11
C ALA A 28 0.47 -8.26 5.59
N GLU A 29 1.58 -8.12 6.32
CA GLU A 29 1.65 -8.40 7.76
C GLU A 29 0.65 -7.56 8.54
N ARG A 30 0.58 -6.26 8.25
CA ARG A 30 -0.40 -5.37 8.87
C ARG A 30 -1.84 -5.74 8.51
N ALA A 31 -2.10 -6.08 7.25
CA ALA A 31 -3.42 -6.54 6.81
C ALA A 31 -3.83 -7.84 7.53
N ASP A 32 -2.89 -8.76 7.74
CA ASP A 32 -3.11 -10.01 8.46
C ASP A 32 -3.42 -9.77 9.94
N ALA A 33 -2.70 -8.85 10.59
CA ALA A 33 -2.97 -8.43 11.97
C ALA A 33 -4.36 -7.79 12.12
N ILE A 34 -4.81 -7.01 11.14
CA ILE A 34 -6.17 -6.46 11.14
C ILE A 34 -7.20 -7.57 10.92
N ARG A 35 -6.95 -8.48 9.97
CA ARG A 35 -7.87 -9.57 9.64
C ARG A 35 -8.12 -10.50 10.83
N SER A 36 -7.09 -10.79 11.62
CA SER A 36 -7.22 -11.61 12.83
C SER A 36 -8.02 -10.94 13.95
N SER A 37 -8.13 -9.61 13.93
CA SER A 37 -8.91 -8.83 14.89
C SER A 37 -10.38 -8.61 14.50
N LEU A 38 -10.76 -8.98 13.27
CA LEU A 38 -12.12 -8.80 12.73
C LEU A 38 -12.89 -10.11 12.75
N PRO A 39 -14.23 -10.07 12.85
CA PRO A 39 -15.06 -11.24 12.55
C PRO A 39 -14.76 -11.74 11.13
N PRO A 40 -14.71 -13.06 10.89
CA PRO A 40 -14.38 -13.62 9.58
C PRO A 40 -15.23 -13.01 8.46
N ARG A 41 -14.58 -12.46 7.43
CA ARG A 41 -15.28 -11.84 6.30
C ARG A 41 -15.86 -12.94 5.39
N PRO A 42 -17.18 -12.90 5.09
CA PRO A 42 -17.78 -13.82 4.14
C PRO A 42 -17.29 -13.58 2.71
N LEU A 43 -17.23 -14.65 1.90
CA LEU A 43 -16.88 -14.58 0.48
C LEU A 43 -18.08 -14.22 -0.41
N ASP A 44 -19.30 -14.53 0.04
CA ASP A 44 -20.52 -14.22 -0.67
C ASP A 44 -20.85 -12.72 -0.57
N THR A 45 -21.28 -12.11 -1.69
CA THR A 45 -21.57 -10.67 -1.78
C THR A 45 -22.68 -10.23 -0.82
N ARG A 46 -23.75 -11.03 -0.70
CA ARG A 46 -24.89 -10.69 0.18
C ARG A 46 -24.50 -10.86 1.65
N ALA A 47 -23.76 -11.90 1.99
CA ALA A 47 -23.23 -12.11 3.33
C ALA A 47 -22.21 -11.02 3.71
N CYS A 48 -21.39 -10.55 2.76
CA CYS A 48 -20.46 -9.44 2.97
C CYS A 48 -21.20 -8.14 3.29
N PHE A 49 -22.31 -7.85 2.60
CA PHE A 49 -23.16 -6.70 2.91
C PHE A 49 -23.71 -6.77 4.35
N ILE A 50 -24.27 -7.91 4.75
CA ILE A 50 -24.77 -8.11 6.11
C ILE A 50 -23.64 -7.98 7.14
N TRP A 51 -22.48 -8.55 6.85
CA TRP A 51 -21.29 -8.46 7.68
C TRP A 51 -20.87 -7.01 7.89
N LEU A 52 -20.77 -6.20 6.83
CA LEU A 52 -20.44 -4.77 6.93
C LEU A 52 -21.42 -4.00 7.82
N HIS A 53 -22.70 -4.33 7.75
CA HIS A 53 -23.74 -3.72 8.59
C HIS A 53 -23.78 -4.22 10.04
N SER A 54 -23.11 -5.34 10.33
CA SER A 54 -23.02 -5.90 11.69
C SER A 54 -21.83 -5.38 12.50
N LEU A 55 -20.88 -4.72 11.84
CA LEU A 55 -19.67 -4.21 12.49
C LEU A 55 -19.98 -3.02 13.40
N ASP A 56 -19.30 -2.96 14.54
CA ASP A 56 -19.21 -1.73 15.31
C ASP A 56 -18.34 -0.69 14.58
N GLN A 57 -18.27 0.54 15.13
CA GLN A 57 -17.55 1.63 14.50
C GLN A 57 -16.05 1.36 14.34
N ASP A 58 -15.40 0.72 15.31
CA ASP A 58 -13.96 0.46 15.27
C ASP A 58 -13.64 -0.72 14.35
N GLN A 59 -14.51 -1.74 14.32
CA GLN A 59 -14.45 -2.82 13.36
C GLN A 59 -14.66 -2.32 11.93
N ALA A 60 -15.60 -1.41 11.69
CA ALA A 60 -15.83 -0.81 10.39
C ALA A 60 -14.61 0.00 9.92
N ARG A 61 -13.97 0.77 10.81
CA ARG A 61 -12.71 1.48 10.51
C ARG A 61 -11.59 0.51 10.15
N ARG A 62 -11.42 -0.58 10.91
CA ARG A 62 -10.43 -1.63 10.64
C ARG A 62 -10.70 -2.35 9.33
N ALA A 63 -11.96 -2.65 9.01
CA ALA A 63 -12.36 -3.26 7.75
C ALA A 63 -12.04 -2.36 6.54
N ALA A 64 -12.34 -1.06 6.64
CA ALA A 64 -11.99 -0.10 5.59
C ALA A 64 -10.46 0.03 5.40
N LEU A 65 -9.70 0.01 6.50
CA LEU A 65 -8.24 -0.02 6.44
C LEU A 65 -7.72 -1.31 5.79
N LEU A 66 -8.29 -2.48 6.11
CA LEU A 66 -7.95 -3.75 5.49
C LEU A 66 -8.15 -3.72 3.96
N ASP A 67 -9.26 -3.14 3.50
CA ASP A 67 -9.55 -2.98 2.07
C ASP A 67 -8.51 -2.06 1.40
N ARG A 68 -8.16 -0.94 2.05
CA ARG A 68 -7.11 -0.03 1.58
C ARG A 68 -5.74 -0.70 1.49
N LEU A 69 -5.33 -1.44 2.52
CA LEU A 69 -4.04 -2.15 2.55
C LEU A 69 -3.97 -3.22 1.46
N THR A 70 -5.08 -3.95 1.24
CA THR A 70 -5.18 -4.95 0.17
C THR A 70 -5.00 -4.30 -1.19
N ALA A 71 -5.67 -3.17 -1.45
CA ALA A 71 -5.52 -2.42 -2.68
C ALA A 71 -4.07 -1.91 -2.89
N LEU A 72 -3.43 -1.39 -1.83
CA LEU A 72 -2.02 -0.97 -1.89
C LEU A 72 -1.06 -2.13 -2.18
N CYS A 73 -1.27 -3.30 -1.57
CA CYS A 73 -0.51 -4.52 -1.87
C CYS A 73 -0.59 -4.91 -3.35
N GLU A 74 -1.79 -4.86 -3.93
CA GLU A 74 -2.00 -5.13 -5.36
C GLU A 74 -1.32 -4.08 -6.24
N HIS A 75 -1.41 -2.80 -5.88
CA HIS A 75 -0.77 -1.69 -6.59
C HIS A 75 0.75 -1.84 -6.64
N VAL A 76 1.38 -2.09 -5.50
CA VAL A 76 2.84 -2.32 -5.42
C VAL A 76 3.25 -3.57 -6.21
N SER A 77 2.32 -4.52 -6.42
CA SER A 77 2.51 -5.72 -7.26
C SER A 77 2.25 -5.47 -8.75
N GLY A 78 1.94 -4.24 -9.16
CA GLY A 78 1.71 -3.84 -10.55
C GLY A 78 0.26 -3.92 -11.01
N ARG A 79 -0.71 -4.11 -10.11
CA ARG A 79 -2.15 -4.01 -10.40
C ARG A 79 -2.68 -2.66 -9.92
N PRO A 80 -2.94 -1.68 -10.81
CA PRO A 80 -3.31 -0.34 -10.40
C PRO A 80 -4.54 -0.31 -9.50
N ALA A 81 -4.35 0.08 -8.23
CA ALA A 81 -5.46 0.38 -7.32
C ALA A 81 -6.08 1.76 -7.60
N LEU A 82 -7.40 1.84 -7.41
CA LEU A 82 -8.17 3.07 -7.56
C LEU A 82 -7.72 4.13 -6.53
N GLY A 83 -7.60 5.38 -6.99
CA GLY A 83 -7.11 6.50 -6.17
C GLY A 83 -5.59 6.68 -6.18
N TYR A 84 -4.85 5.84 -6.89
CA TYR A 84 -3.39 5.96 -7.06
C TYR A 84 -3.04 6.10 -8.55
N GLU A 85 -1.96 6.82 -8.84
CA GLU A 85 -1.46 7.00 -10.20
C GLU A 85 -0.93 5.65 -10.74
N PRO A 86 -1.44 5.12 -11.87
CA PRO A 86 -1.07 3.78 -12.34
C PRO A 86 0.42 3.57 -12.61
N GLY A 87 1.14 4.65 -12.92
CA GLY A 87 2.57 4.65 -13.09
C GLY A 87 3.36 4.70 -11.78
N ASP A 88 2.78 5.00 -10.62
CA ASP A 88 3.49 5.19 -9.36
C ASP A 88 3.88 3.83 -8.73
N PRO A 89 5.14 3.40 -8.81
CA PRO A 89 5.52 2.05 -8.38
C PRO A 89 5.44 1.87 -6.87
N LEU A 90 5.42 2.98 -6.12
CA LEU A 90 5.47 2.98 -4.67
C LEU A 90 4.81 4.26 -4.12
N PRO A 91 3.47 4.30 -4.07
CA PRO A 91 2.73 5.45 -3.55
C PRO A 91 3.15 5.83 -2.13
N ALA A 92 3.13 7.13 -1.81
CA ALA A 92 3.47 7.62 -0.47
C ALA A 92 2.66 6.92 0.63
N ALA A 93 1.37 6.69 0.38
CA ALA A 93 0.50 5.93 1.27
C ALA A 93 1.01 4.50 1.54
N ALA A 94 1.58 3.81 0.55
CA ALA A 94 2.16 2.48 0.76
C ALA A 94 3.34 2.53 1.74
N LEU A 95 4.16 3.58 1.65
CA LEU A 95 5.30 3.79 2.53
C LEU A 95 4.89 4.20 3.95
N GLU A 96 3.86 5.03 4.08
CA GLU A 96 3.30 5.42 5.38
C GLU A 96 2.68 4.21 6.09
N GLU A 97 1.93 3.38 5.36
CA GLU A 97 1.26 2.24 5.97
C GLU A 97 2.22 1.08 6.30
N ALA A 98 3.37 1.02 5.62
CA ALA A 98 4.47 0.10 5.92
C ALA A 98 5.40 0.60 7.03
N ASP A 99 5.30 1.87 7.43
CA ASP A 99 6.14 2.43 8.49
C ASP A 99 5.85 1.73 9.83
N GLY A 100 6.92 1.41 10.57
CA GLY A 100 6.83 0.59 11.79
C GLY A 100 6.62 -0.92 11.56
N PHE A 101 6.44 -1.38 10.32
CA PHE A 101 6.34 -2.80 9.93
C PHE A 101 7.53 -3.27 9.08
N THR A 102 8.53 -2.41 8.91
CA THR A 102 9.77 -2.72 8.19
C THR A 102 10.99 -2.65 9.11
N ASP A 103 12.03 -3.41 8.80
CA ASP A 103 13.31 -3.33 9.52
C ASP A 103 14.04 -1.99 9.29
N THR A 104 15.06 -1.72 10.12
CA THR A 104 15.85 -0.48 10.06
C THR A 104 16.50 -0.27 8.69
N ALA A 105 16.96 -1.35 8.04
CA ALA A 105 17.61 -1.26 6.73
C ALA A 105 16.63 -0.79 5.64
N THR A 106 15.42 -1.34 5.65
CA THR A 106 14.33 -0.96 4.76
C THR A 106 13.87 0.47 5.04
N ALA A 107 13.75 0.87 6.30
CA ALA A 107 13.39 2.23 6.68
C ALA A 107 14.38 3.28 6.12
N LEU A 108 15.68 2.98 6.15
CA LEU A 108 16.71 3.85 5.55
C LEU A 108 16.55 3.97 4.02
N LEU A 109 16.25 2.86 3.32
CA LEU A 109 15.98 2.87 1.88
C LEU A 109 14.71 3.66 1.55
N VAL A 110 13.67 3.58 2.38
CA VAL A 110 12.44 4.38 2.26
C VAL A 110 12.75 5.87 2.41
N ALA A 111 13.57 6.25 3.39
CA ALA A 111 14.00 7.64 3.58
C ALA A 111 14.78 8.16 2.37
N GLU A 112 15.73 7.38 1.84
CA GLU A 112 16.49 7.71 0.63
C GLU A 112 15.57 7.87 -0.60
N TYR A 113 14.60 6.97 -0.75
CA TYR A 113 13.60 7.03 -1.82
C TYR A 113 12.76 8.31 -1.74
N ARG A 114 12.22 8.64 -0.55
CA ARG A 114 11.43 9.87 -0.33
C ARG A 114 12.25 11.13 -0.64
N ALA A 115 13.49 11.19 -0.15
CA ALA A 115 14.37 12.35 -0.38
C ALA A 115 14.63 12.57 -1.88
N ARG A 116 14.87 11.50 -2.65
CA ARG A 116 15.09 11.62 -4.10
C ARG A 116 13.83 11.97 -4.88
N ARG A 117 12.69 11.41 -4.49
CA ARG A 117 11.41 11.70 -5.14
C ARG A 117 11.04 13.18 -4.98
N ALA A 118 11.35 13.80 -3.84
CA ALA A 118 11.16 15.23 -3.62
C ALA A 118 12.06 16.09 -4.52
N VAL A 119 13.33 15.70 -4.71
CA VAL A 119 14.27 16.40 -5.60
C VAL A 119 13.87 16.31 -7.07
N SER A 120 13.27 15.20 -7.52
CA SER A 120 12.78 15.06 -8.90
C SER A 120 11.45 15.77 -9.19
N ALA A 121 10.77 16.29 -8.17
CA ALA A 121 9.48 16.97 -8.29
C ALA A 121 9.57 18.52 -8.18
N GLY A 122 10.75 19.05 -7.83
CA GLY A 122 11.07 20.48 -7.82
C GLY A 122 11.92 20.87 -9.02
#